data_AF-A0A7Z0WTT8-F1
#
_entry.id   AF-A0A7Z0WTT8-F1
#
_cell.length_a   1.000
_cell.length_b   1.000
_cell.length_c   1.000
_cell.angle_alpha   90.00
_cell.angle_beta   90.00
_cell.angle_gamma   90.00
#
_symmetry.space_group_name_H-M   'P 1'
#
loop_
_entity.id
_entity.type
_entity.pdbx_description
1 polymer ?
#
loop_
_entity_poly.entity_id
_entity_poly.type
_entity_poly.pdbx_seq_one_letter_code
_entity_poly.pdbx_strand_id
1 'polypeptide(L)'
;MSATASAVPLAAGPLPSRARVAVDAGAPPGPLPDVWRRVIGSEHLSLLLWDGPGPGGSDVAAEFAEALGIMRDEIGVAAVRAHGTFLPETVTVNADGTFDFTGLDAVYDRFLGLGLKPVVELSFLPRELCADPDHTVFAYGAQVSVPADWSRWGDLVRDLTVHLRERYGADEVAGWDFEVWNEANLAVFWNGTQADYLRLYEVAARAVKGVDPRIPVGGPSSAAAGWVGALLEHCRAGEVPVDFVSTHTYGNAPLDLRPLTRSFAEHTGRPEPRILWTEWGVTPTHFHRVNDTVFAAPFLLRGMKSALDTTDCLAYWVASDQFEEQGWAPELLHGGFGLLTVGNLRKPRFWALALLSGLAGGRVPAAVTGDGAEAMVEALATTTESTVDVLVWNGTLDQSKIDGCPALDRTVDVEVSGLTPGTYELTSRRVDERHGNIGRTWRDLDGHTWPTDTQWQALRLGDTLGVDYLGRVETTGTATVTVELPMPGIRSLRLTRRQ
;
A
#
# COMPACT_ATOMS: atom_id res chain seq x y z
N MET A 1 -30.03 41.59 -5.31
CA MET A 1 -30.01 40.75 -4.09
C MET A 1 -30.28 39.32 -4.53
N SER A 2 -29.28 38.45 -4.49
CA SER A 2 -29.46 37.03 -4.76
C SER A 2 -30.09 36.39 -3.52
N ALA A 3 -31.29 35.83 -3.65
CA ALA A 3 -31.88 35.05 -2.57
C ALA A 3 -31.05 33.77 -2.35
N THR A 4 -30.81 33.42 -1.10
CA THR A 4 -30.22 32.13 -0.72
C THR A 4 -31.16 31.02 -1.15
N ALA A 5 -30.70 30.16 -2.07
CA ALA A 5 -31.39 28.92 -2.38
C ALA A 5 -31.15 27.94 -1.22
N SER A 6 -32.20 27.65 -0.46
CA SER A 6 -32.20 26.55 0.52
C SER A 6 -32.72 25.30 -0.18
N ALA A 7 -31.87 24.27 -0.28
CA ALA A 7 -32.29 22.95 -0.70
C ALA A 7 -32.86 22.21 0.51
N VAL A 8 -34.17 21.94 0.49
CA VAL A 8 -34.82 21.05 1.44
C VAL A 8 -34.72 19.63 0.87
N PRO A 9 -34.23 18.62 1.63
CA PRO A 9 -34.25 17.25 1.16
C PRO A 9 -35.69 16.85 0.83
N LEU A 10 -35.90 16.23 -0.33
CA LEU A 10 -37.15 15.51 -0.60
C LEU A 10 -37.30 14.43 0.47
N ALA A 11 -38.52 14.27 1.01
CA ALA A 11 -38.82 13.24 2.00
C ALA A 11 -38.29 11.87 1.53
N ALA A 12 -37.72 11.09 2.44
CA ALA A 12 -37.19 9.76 2.14
C ALA A 12 -38.27 8.93 1.43
N GLY A 13 -37.94 8.40 0.25
CA GLY A 13 -38.82 7.48 -0.46
C GLY A 13 -39.07 6.22 0.39
N PRO A 14 -40.23 5.55 0.23
CA PRO A 14 -40.61 4.39 1.05
C PRO A 14 -39.87 3.09 0.70
N LEU A 15 -38.93 3.11 -0.25
CA LEU A 15 -38.17 1.94 -0.65
C LEU A 15 -36.96 1.77 0.28
N PRO A 16 -36.69 0.56 0.82
CA PRO A 16 -35.45 0.31 1.55
C PRO A 16 -34.26 0.64 0.66
N SER A 17 -33.22 1.24 1.24
CA SER A 17 -31.94 1.56 0.60
C SER A 17 -31.22 0.26 0.18
N ARG A 18 -31.66 -0.33 -0.95
CA ARG A 18 -31.19 -1.62 -1.45
C ARG A 18 -30.25 -1.45 -2.63
N ALA A 19 -29.15 -2.21 -2.60
CA ALA A 19 -28.28 -2.43 -3.75
C ALA A 19 -28.34 -3.91 -4.16
N ARG A 20 -28.00 -4.20 -5.41
CA ARG A 20 -27.90 -5.56 -5.95
C ARG A 20 -26.52 -5.75 -6.55
N VAL A 21 -25.87 -6.85 -6.20
CA VAL A 21 -24.61 -7.32 -6.79
C VAL A 21 -24.92 -8.55 -7.62
N ALA A 22 -24.74 -8.48 -8.93
CA ALA A 22 -24.91 -9.61 -9.85
C ALA A 22 -23.55 -10.13 -10.29
N VAL A 23 -23.25 -11.39 -9.96
CA VAL A 23 -22.00 -12.09 -10.30
C VAL A 23 -22.28 -13.17 -11.35
N ASP A 24 -21.48 -13.21 -12.40
CA ASP A 24 -21.49 -14.30 -13.40
C ASP A 24 -20.30 -15.24 -13.18
N ALA A 25 -20.48 -16.25 -12.32
CA ALA A 25 -19.44 -17.23 -12.03
C ALA A 25 -19.20 -18.22 -13.19
N GLY A 26 -20.06 -18.22 -14.21
CA GLY A 26 -19.93 -19.03 -15.42
C GLY A 26 -19.10 -18.36 -16.52
N ALA A 27 -18.82 -17.07 -16.39
CA ALA A 27 -17.94 -16.34 -17.30
C ALA A 27 -16.50 -16.90 -17.25
N PRO A 28 -15.75 -16.87 -18.37
CA PRO A 28 -14.34 -17.22 -18.37
C PRO A 28 -13.57 -16.33 -17.37
N PRO A 29 -12.87 -16.90 -16.39
CA PRO A 29 -12.16 -16.12 -15.39
C PRO A 29 -11.01 -15.32 -16.02
N GLY A 30 -10.99 -14.02 -15.76
CA GLY A 30 -9.91 -13.11 -16.12
C GLY A 30 -8.78 -13.09 -15.08
N PRO A 31 -7.65 -12.45 -15.38
CA PRO A 31 -6.51 -12.37 -14.46
C PRO A 31 -6.88 -11.55 -13.21
N LEU A 32 -6.44 -12.00 -12.03
CA LEU A 32 -6.39 -11.22 -10.80
C LEU A 32 -4.93 -10.82 -10.56
N PRO A 33 -4.49 -9.64 -11.02
CA PRO A 33 -3.10 -9.23 -10.85
C PRO A 33 -2.77 -8.93 -9.38
N ASP A 34 -1.54 -9.27 -8.99
CA ASP A 34 -1.01 -9.12 -7.63
C ASP A 34 -0.57 -7.67 -7.29
N VAL A 35 -1.36 -6.67 -7.70
CA VAL A 35 -0.98 -5.25 -7.60
C VAL A 35 -0.67 -4.78 -6.18
N TRP A 36 -1.31 -5.37 -5.17
CA TRP A 36 -1.09 -5.04 -3.76
C TRP A 36 -0.10 -5.96 -3.02
N ARG A 37 0.28 -7.08 -3.64
CA ARG A 37 1.25 -8.03 -3.07
C ARG A 37 2.66 -7.80 -3.58
N ARG A 38 2.85 -6.96 -4.61
CA ARG A 38 4.18 -6.73 -5.15
C ARG A 38 5.07 -6.00 -4.13
N VAL A 39 4.58 -4.91 -3.56
CA VAL A 39 5.33 -4.02 -2.65
C VAL A 39 4.43 -3.55 -1.51
N ILE A 40 4.99 -3.46 -0.31
CA ILE A 40 4.42 -2.72 0.82
C ILE A 40 5.38 -1.59 1.24
N GLY A 41 4.83 -0.45 1.65
CA GLY A 41 5.59 0.64 2.24
C GLY A 41 6.05 0.32 3.67
N SER A 42 7.12 0.96 4.11
CA SER A 42 7.68 0.79 5.45
C SER A 42 8.45 2.03 5.87
N GLU A 43 8.55 2.26 7.18
CA GLU A 43 9.63 3.10 7.73
C GLU A 43 11.00 2.56 7.29
N HIS A 44 12.03 3.40 7.40
CA HIS A 44 13.41 3.03 7.11
C HIS A 44 13.80 1.69 7.75
N LEU A 45 14.52 0.86 6.98
CA LEU A 45 14.80 -0.52 7.39
C LEU A 45 15.80 -0.62 8.54
N SER A 46 16.50 0.46 8.89
CA SER A 46 17.47 0.46 9.98
C SER A 46 16.80 0.22 11.34
N LEU A 47 15.47 0.41 11.45
CA LEU A 47 14.67 -0.02 12.61
C LEU A 47 14.79 -1.52 12.91
N LEU A 48 15.16 -2.37 11.95
CA LEU A 48 15.48 -3.77 12.20
C LEU A 48 16.68 -3.97 13.13
N LEU A 49 17.52 -2.95 13.35
CA LEU A 49 18.66 -3.00 14.25
C LEU A 49 18.51 -2.06 15.45
N TRP A 50 17.35 -1.45 15.63
CA TRP A 50 17.09 -0.53 16.73
C TRP A 50 17.29 -1.20 18.09
N ASP A 51 18.11 -0.57 18.94
CA ASP A 51 18.44 -1.02 20.30
C ASP A 51 17.97 -0.03 21.38
N GLY A 52 17.38 1.09 20.97
CA GLY A 52 16.83 2.12 21.85
C GLY A 52 15.44 1.78 22.42
N PRO A 53 14.89 2.64 23.27
CA PRO A 53 13.53 2.47 23.77
C PRO A 53 12.50 2.68 22.65
N GLY A 54 11.60 1.72 22.46
CA GLY A 54 10.46 1.86 21.56
C GLY A 54 9.24 2.54 22.18
N PRO A 55 8.28 2.98 21.36
CA PRO A 55 7.01 3.53 21.84
C PRO A 55 6.28 2.51 22.72
N GLY A 56 5.77 2.96 23.87
CA GLY A 56 5.08 2.08 24.82
C GLY A 56 5.96 1.03 25.48
N GLY A 57 7.30 1.14 25.37
CA GLY A 57 8.24 0.13 25.86
C GLY A 57 8.39 -1.07 24.94
N SER A 58 7.99 -0.95 23.66
CA SER A 58 8.14 -1.98 22.64
C SER A 58 9.60 -2.28 22.32
N ASP A 59 9.85 -3.52 21.88
CA ASP A 59 11.08 -3.91 21.20
C ASP A 59 10.89 -3.64 19.70
N VAL A 60 11.34 -2.46 19.26
CA VAL A 60 11.12 -1.98 17.88
C VAL A 60 11.66 -2.99 16.86
N ALA A 61 12.90 -3.46 17.04
CA ALA A 61 13.53 -4.34 16.07
C ALA A 61 12.83 -5.69 15.97
N ALA A 62 12.39 -6.28 17.09
CA ALA A 62 11.65 -7.53 17.09
C ALA A 62 10.24 -7.36 16.51
N GLU A 63 9.49 -6.36 16.97
CA GLU A 63 8.12 -6.12 16.51
C GLU A 63 8.07 -5.71 15.04
N PHE A 64 9.01 -4.89 14.58
CA PHE A 64 9.10 -4.48 13.17
C PHE A 64 9.44 -5.66 12.27
N ALA A 65 10.37 -6.53 12.66
CA ALA A 65 10.66 -7.77 11.93
C ALA A 65 9.43 -8.70 11.86
N GLU A 66 8.68 -8.83 12.96
CA GLU A 66 7.42 -9.58 12.98
C GLU A 66 6.38 -8.93 12.06
N ALA A 67 6.24 -7.61 12.06
CA ALA A 67 5.30 -6.89 11.20
C ALA A 67 5.55 -7.18 9.70
N LEU A 68 6.82 -7.12 9.28
CA LEU A 68 7.21 -7.46 7.91
C LEU A 68 6.93 -8.95 7.59
N GLY A 69 7.19 -9.84 8.56
CA GLY A 69 6.81 -11.25 8.45
C GLY A 69 5.31 -11.47 8.28
N ILE A 70 4.48 -10.75 9.03
CA ILE A 70 3.01 -10.79 8.90
C ILE A 70 2.59 -10.32 7.49
N MET A 71 3.19 -9.25 6.95
CA MET A 71 2.90 -8.83 5.57
C MET A 71 3.24 -9.93 4.56
N ARG A 72 4.40 -10.60 4.73
CA ARG A 72 4.80 -11.71 3.86
C ARG A 72 3.82 -12.88 3.95
N ASP A 73 3.48 -13.30 5.16
CA ASP A 73 2.76 -14.55 5.40
C ASP A 73 1.24 -14.43 5.24
N GLU A 74 0.64 -13.32 5.66
CA GLU A 74 -0.82 -13.14 5.66
C GLU A 74 -1.34 -12.35 4.47
N ILE A 75 -0.55 -11.41 3.94
CA ILE A 75 -0.92 -10.64 2.74
C ILE A 75 -0.29 -11.26 1.49
N GLY A 76 0.90 -11.85 1.62
CA GLY A 76 1.65 -12.41 0.49
C GLY A 76 2.58 -11.39 -0.15
N VAL A 77 3.04 -10.36 0.58
CA VAL A 77 3.90 -9.33 -0.01
C VAL A 77 5.27 -9.90 -0.40
N ALA A 78 5.79 -9.48 -1.56
CA ALA A 78 7.06 -9.95 -2.09
C ALA A 78 8.24 -9.00 -1.80
N ALA A 79 7.97 -7.69 -1.76
CA ALA A 79 8.98 -6.67 -1.57
C ALA A 79 8.53 -5.56 -0.60
N VAL A 80 9.50 -4.84 -0.05
CA VAL A 80 9.30 -3.71 0.86
C VAL A 80 10.03 -2.49 0.29
N ARG A 81 9.33 -1.35 0.26
CA ARG A 81 9.88 -0.05 -0.12
C ARG A 81 9.95 0.82 1.12
N ALA A 82 11.13 1.37 1.40
CA ALA A 82 11.39 2.21 2.56
C ALA A 82 12.37 3.33 2.18
N HIS A 83 12.26 4.46 2.86
CA HIS A 83 13.21 5.55 2.71
C HIS A 83 14.58 5.21 3.32
N GLY A 84 15.60 5.97 2.93
CA GLY A 84 16.80 6.08 3.75
C GLY A 84 17.83 4.96 3.61
N THR A 85 17.97 4.36 2.43
CA THR A 85 19.08 3.41 2.11
C THR A 85 20.47 3.96 2.43
N PHE A 86 20.63 5.28 2.43
CA PHE A 86 21.89 6.00 2.69
C PHE A 86 21.85 6.85 3.97
N LEU A 87 20.98 6.50 4.93
CA LEU A 87 21.03 7.12 6.26
C LEU A 87 22.41 6.90 6.91
N PRO A 88 22.86 7.78 7.83
CA PRO A 88 24.21 7.73 8.40
C PRO A 88 24.57 6.40 9.10
N GLU A 89 23.59 5.71 9.66
CA GLU A 89 23.78 4.40 10.28
C GLU A 89 23.88 3.24 9.26
N THR A 90 23.52 3.48 8.00
CA THR A 90 23.56 2.48 6.93
C THR A 90 24.79 2.65 6.04
N VAL A 91 25.09 3.89 5.62
CA VAL A 91 26.20 4.19 4.71
C VAL A 91 26.96 5.41 5.20
N THR A 92 28.28 5.27 5.33
CA THR A 92 29.18 6.37 5.72
C THR A 92 30.24 6.64 4.66
N VAL A 93 30.81 7.85 4.68
CA VAL A 93 31.88 8.28 3.78
C VAL A 93 33.18 8.36 4.57
N ASN A 94 34.15 7.54 4.20
CA ASN A 94 35.47 7.52 4.82
C ASN A 94 36.25 8.81 4.49
N ALA A 95 37.29 9.09 5.28
CA ALA A 95 38.15 10.25 5.10
C ALA A 95 38.87 10.29 3.74
N ASP A 96 39.06 9.14 3.10
CA ASP A 96 39.64 9.02 1.75
C ASP A 96 38.59 9.11 0.62
N GLY A 97 37.31 9.30 0.96
CA GLY A 97 36.19 9.39 0.03
C GLY A 97 35.61 8.03 -0.38
N THR A 98 36.10 6.90 0.13
CA THR A 98 35.44 5.61 -0.08
C THR A 98 34.15 5.49 0.73
N PHE A 99 33.24 4.63 0.30
CA PHE A 99 31.97 4.39 0.99
C PHE A 99 32.07 3.12 1.86
N ASP A 100 31.55 3.18 3.08
CA ASP A 100 31.42 2.03 3.96
C ASP A 100 29.94 1.60 4.05
N PHE A 101 29.67 0.37 3.63
CA PHE A 101 28.34 -0.25 3.60
C PHE A 101 28.08 -1.21 4.76
N THR A 102 28.95 -1.26 5.77
CA THR A 102 28.83 -2.23 6.89
C THR A 102 27.49 -2.12 7.63
N GLY A 103 26.98 -0.90 7.82
CA GLY A 103 25.67 -0.68 8.44
C GLY A 103 24.52 -1.22 7.58
N LEU A 104 24.56 -0.90 6.29
CA LEU A 104 23.59 -1.39 5.30
C LEU A 104 23.61 -2.92 5.22
N ASP A 105 24.78 -3.55 5.25
CA ASP A 105 24.93 -5.00 5.26
C ASP A 105 24.22 -5.64 6.46
N ALA A 106 24.38 -5.07 7.67
CA ALA A 106 23.72 -5.58 8.86
C ALA A 106 22.19 -5.48 8.75
N VAL A 107 21.68 -4.38 8.17
CA VAL A 107 20.24 -4.18 7.94
C VAL A 107 19.72 -5.17 6.89
N TYR A 108 20.36 -5.23 5.73
CA TYR A 108 19.92 -6.04 4.59
C TYR A 108 20.08 -7.54 4.86
N ASP A 109 21.09 -7.98 5.61
CA ASP A 109 21.22 -9.38 6.02
C ASP A 109 20.03 -9.82 6.89
N ARG A 110 19.64 -8.98 7.87
CA ARG A 110 18.47 -9.25 8.71
C ARG A 110 17.18 -9.20 7.89
N PHE A 111 17.04 -8.20 7.02
CA PHE A 111 15.86 -8.00 6.17
C PHE A 111 15.66 -9.16 5.17
N LEU A 112 16.69 -9.53 4.41
CA LEU A 112 16.64 -10.63 3.45
C LEU A 112 16.43 -11.98 4.15
N GLY A 113 16.89 -12.12 5.40
CA GLY A 113 16.56 -13.25 6.26
C GLY A 113 15.06 -13.42 6.54
N LEU A 114 14.26 -12.36 6.36
CA LEU A 114 12.79 -12.40 6.40
C LEU A 114 12.19 -12.86 5.06
N GLY A 115 12.98 -13.22 4.05
CA GLY A 115 12.48 -13.72 2.76
C GLY A 115 11.74 -12.67 1.93
N LEU A 116 12.04 -11.38 2.14
CA LEU A 116 11.50 -10.24 1.42
C LEU A 116 12.57 -9.60 0.54
N LYS A 117 12.17 -8.89 -0.50
CA LYS A 117 13.08 -8.15 -1.39
C LYS A 117 13.01 -6.64 -1.15
N PRO A 118 14.12 -5.89 -1.26
CA PRO A 118 14.06 -4.45 -1.15
C PRO A 118 13.63 -3.84 -2.49
N VAL A 119 12.78 -2.82 -2.43
CA VAL A 119 12.84 -1.73 -3.41
C VAL A 119 13.90 -0.78 -2.88
N VAL A 120 15.04 -0.72 -3.57
CA VAL A 120 16.19 0.10 -3.16
C VAL A 120 15.89 1.54 -3.55
N GLU A 121 15.32 2.29 -2.62
CA GLU A 121 15.16 3.74 -2.77
C GLU A 121 16.53 4.40 -2.56
N LEU A 122 17.11 4.96 -3.63
CA LEU A 122 18.40 5.63 -3.61
C LEU A 122 18.27 7.00 -2.94
N SER A 123 18.15 6.99 -1.61
CA SER A 123 17.92 8.15 -0.76
C SER A 123 18.41 7.91 0.67
N PHE A 124 18.51 8.92 1.53
CA PHE A 124 18.72 10.31 1.12
C PHE A 124 20.20 10.51 0.80
N LEU A 125 20.77 11.71 0.88
CA LEU A 125 22.18 11.86 0.53
C LEU A 125 23.06 11.77 1.78
N PRO A 126 24.20 11.05 1.79
CA PRO A 126 25.14 11.16 2.90
C PRO A 126 25.63 12.60 3.05
N ARG A 127 25.77 13.05 4.31
CA ARG A 127 26.06 14.46 4.65
C ARG A 127 27.24 15.05 3.87
N GLU A 128 28.30 14.27 3.68
CA GLU A 128 29.54 14.67 2.99
C GLU A 128 29.36 14.93 1.50
N LEU A 129 28.27 14.43 0.89
CA LEU A 129 27.96 14.61 -0.52
C LEU A 129 26.99 15.78 -0.76
N CYS A 130 26.37 16.33 0.29
CA CYS A 130 25.39 17.40 0.17
C CYS A 130 26.02 18.75 -0.19
N ALA A 131 25.39 19.49 -1.11
CA ALA A 131 25.72 20.90 -1.33
C ALA A 131 25.28 21.78 -0.14
N ASP A 132 24.16 21.40 0.49
CA ASP A 132 23.62 21.99 1.71
C ASP A 132 23.27 20.88 2.70
N PRO A 133 24.19 20.52 3.62
CA PRO A 133 24.01 19.41 4.56
C PRO A 133 23.04 19.70 5.71
N ASP A 134 22.59 20.94 5.85
CA ASP A 134 21.66 21.35 6.92
C ASP A 134 20.20 21.39 6.44
N HIS A 135 19.97 21.22 5.12
CA HIS A 135 18.64 21.01 4.56
C HIS A 135 18.18 19.57 4.77
N THR A 136 17.42 19.35 5.84
CA THR A 136 16.99 18.02 6.29
C THR A 136 15.47 17.85 6.36
N VAL A 137 15.04 16.59 6.41
CA VAL A 137 13.65 16.18 6.63
C VAL A 137 13.55 15.15 7.77
N PHE A 138 12.35 15.01 8.31
CA PHE A 138 11.99 14.06 9.38
C PHE A 138 12.69 14.30 10.72
N ALA A 139 12.23 13.60 11.76
CA ALA A 139 12.78 13.67 13.10
C ALA A 139 14.24 13.15 13.18
N TYR A 140 14.59 12.17 12.34
CA TYR A 140 15.94 11.63 12.23
C TYR A 140 16.89 12.47 11.35
N GLY A 141 16.40 13.56 10.73
CA GLY A 141 17.25 14.57 10.10
C GLY A 141 17.98 14.11 8.84
N ALA A 142 17.32 13.36 7.97
CA ALA A 142 17.89 12.92 6.70
C ALA A 142 18.16 14.09 5.74
N GLN A 143 19.30 14.07 5.03
CA GLN A 143 19.72 15.19 4.20
C GLN A 143 19.11 15.16 2.79
N VAL A 144 18.27 16.15 2.48
CA VAL A 144 17.46 16.22 1.25
C VAL A 144 17.99 17.25 0.25
N SER A 145 19.31 17.28 0.14
CA SER A 145 20.07 18.24 -0.65
C SER A 145 20.40 17.73 -2.06
N VAL A 146 20.56 18.64 -3.02
CA VAL A 146 21.30 18.35 -4.26
C VAL A 146 22.74 17.90 -3.93
N PRO A 147 23.35 17.02 -4.75
CA PRO A 147 24.75 16.69 -4.60
C PRO A 147 25.67 17.90 -4.83
N ALA A 148 26.68 18.08 -3.98
CA ALA A 148 27.78 19.03 -4.20
C ALA A 148 28.61 18.66 -5.44
N ASP A 149 28.76 17.35 -5.68
CA ASP A 149 29.42 16.79 -6.86
C ASP A 149 28.58 15.63 -7.42
N TRP A 150 28.08 15.83 -8.63
CA TRP A 150 27.27 14.86 -9.35
C TRP A 150 28.03 13.58 -9.72
N SER A 151 29.34 13.66 -9.90
CA SER A 151 30.16 12.48 -10.17
C SER A 151 30.25 11.58 -8.94
N ARG A 152 30.37 12.17 -7.75
CA ARG A 152 30.38 11.46 -6.47
C ARG A 152 29.06 10.78 -6.15
N TRP A 153 27.93 11.38 -6.54
CA TRP A 153 26.63 10.70 -6.52
C TRP A 153 26.64 9.45 -7.42
N GLY A 154 27.15 9.57 -8.64
CA GLY A 154 27.30 8.44 -9.55
C GLY A 154 28.22 7.34 -9.01
N ASP A 155 29.31 7.71 -8.35
CA ASP A 155 30.22 6.75 -7.70
C ASP A 155 29.54 6.01 -6.55
N LEU A 156 28.79 6.71 -5.68
CA LEU A 156 28.03 6.07 -4.59
C LEU A 156 27.06 5.02 -5.14
N VAL A 157 26.27 5.38 -6.15
CA VAL A 157 25.30 4.46 -6.75
C VAL A 157 25.99 3.28 -7.43
N ARG A 158 27.09 3.52 -8.16
CA ARG A 158 27.89 2.47 -8.81
C ARG A 158 28.49 1.52 -7.79
N ASP A 159 29.17 2.04 -6.76
CA ASP A 159 29.84 1.24 -5.73
C ASP A 159 28.84 0.48 -4.87
N LEU A 160 27.69 1.06 -4.53
CA LEU A 160 26.57 0.35 -3.90
C LEU A 160 26.13 -0.83 -4.79
N THR A 161 25.89 -0.58 -6.08
CA THR A 161 25.38 -1.61 -7.00
C THR A 161 26.38 -2.77 -7.15
N VAL A 162 27.69 -2.46 -7.22
CA VAL A 162 28.75 -3.48 -7.22
C VAL A 162 28.73 -4.27 -5.92
N HIS A 163 28.74 -3.57 -4.78
CA HIS A 163 28.77 -4.16 -3.44
C HIS A 163 27.60 -5.12 -3.20
N LEU A 164 26.36 -4.68 -3.48
CA LEU A 164 25.16 -5.51 -3.33
C LEU A 164 25.25 -6.78 -4.20
N ARG A 165 25.72 -6.67 -5.44
CA ARG A 165 25.86 -7.83 -6.35
C ARG A 165 26.94 -8.80 -5.87
N GLU A 166 28.03 -8.30 -5.32
CA GLU A 166 29.11 -9.13 -4.78
C GLU A 166 28.67 -9.85 -3.51
N ARG A 167 27.92 -9.17 -2.63
CA ARG A 167 27.45 -9.72 -1.36
C ARG A 167 26.28 -10.70 -1.52
N TYR A 168 25.25 -10.32 -2.28
CA TYR A 168 23.98 -11.05 -2.37
C TYR A 168 23.82 -11.86 -3.66
N GLY A 169 24.71 -11.66 -4.63
CA GLY A 169 24.71 -12.36 -5.91
C GLY A 169 23.99 -11.58 -7.01
N ALA A 170 24.56 -11.61 -8.22
CA ALA A 170 24.08 -10.83 -9.35
C ALA A 170 22.65 -11.19 -9.80
N ASP A 171 22.23 -12.45 -9.66
CA ASP A 171 20.88 -12.87 -10.04
C ASP A 171 19.82 -12.44 -9.03
N GLU A 172 20.17 -12.38 -7.74
CA GLU A 172 19.26 -11.89 -6.70
C GLU A 172 19.01 -10.39 -6.88
N VAL A 173 20.08 -9.60 -7.00
CA VAL A 173 20.00 -8.15 -7.15
C VAL A 173 19.37 -7.72 -8.48
N ALA A 174 19.51 -8.52 -9.55
CA ALA A 174 18.78 -8.29 -10.80
C ALA A 174 17.26 -8.40 -10.65
N GLY A 175 16.77 -8.99 -9.56
CA GLY A 175 15.35 -9.05 -9.20
C GLY A 175 14.87 -7.92 -8.28
N TRP A 176 15.72 -6.96 -7.92
CA TRP A 176 15.36 -5.82 -7.05
C TRP A 176 15.09 -4.57 -7.89
N ASP A 177 14.13 -3.75 -7.47
CA ASP A 177 13.80 -2.49 -8.13
C ASP A 177 14.62 -1.33 -7.51
N PHE A 178 15.34 -0.55 -8.32
CA PHE A 178 16.11 0.62 -7.86
C PHE A 178 15.34 1.90 -8.18
N GLU A 179 14.80 2.55 -7.15
CA GLU A 179 13.99 3.76 -7.26
C GLU A 179 14.84 5.00 -6.94
N VAL A 180 14.87 6.00 -7.83
CA VAL A 180 15.72 7.18 -7.63
C VAL A 180 14.99 8.27 -6.84
N TRP A 181 15.44 8.47 -5.59
CA TRP A 181 14.97 9.51 -4.66
C TRP A 181 13.51 9.35 -4.21
N ASN A 182 13.01 10.34 -3.45
CA ASN A 182 11.64 10.46 -2.97
C ASN A 182 11.10 11.89 -3.16
N GLU A 183 9.91 12.03 -3.74
CA GLU A 183 9.10 13.26 -3.84
C GLU A 183 9.85 14.57 -4.12
N ALA A 184 10.80 14.54 -5.07
CA ALA A 184 11.64 15.71 -5.40
C ALA A 184 10.86 16.94 -5.90
N ASN A 185 9.58 16.78 -6.19
CA ASN A 185 8.67 17.87 -6.54
C ASN A 185 8.13 18.64 -5.32
N LEU A 186 8.46 18.24 -4.09
CA LEU A 186 8.13 18.94 -2.86
C LEU A 186 9.40 19.52 -2.22
N ALA A 187 9.36 20.80 -1.85
CA ALA A 187 10.51 21.51 -1.28
C ALA A 187 11.03 20.91 0.05
N VAL A 188 10.18 20.18 0.77
CA VAL A 188 10.56 19.48 2.01
C VAL A 188 11.47 18.27 1.74
N PHE A 189 11.40 17.67 0.54
CA PHE A 189 12.18 16.50 0.15
C PHE A 189 13.30 16.80 -0.85
N TRP A 190 13.41 18.05 -1.32
CA TRP A 190 14.40 18.44 -2.32
C TRP A 190 14.58 19.95 -2.39
N ASN A 191 15.83 20.42 -2.34
CA ASN A 191 16.16 21.84 -2.52
C ASN A 191 16.59 22.23 -3.96
N GLY A 192 16.56 21.28 -4.90
CA GLY A 192 16.92 21.51 -6.30
C GLY A 192 15.73 21.79 -7.23
N THR A 193 16.00 21.90 -8.52
CA THR A 193 14.98 22.04 -9.57
C THR A 193 14.56 20.68 -10.15
N GLN A 194 13.52 20.68 -11.00
CA GLN A 194 13.17 19.51 -11.82
C GLN A 194 14.34 19.08 -12.72
N ALA A 195 15.11 20.02 -13.28
CA ALA A 195 16.26 19.68 -14.11
C ALA A 195 17.38 19.01 -13.29
N ASP A 196 17.57 19.45 -12.04
CA ASP A 196 18.50 18.80 -11.11
C ASP A 196 18.05 17.38 -10.76
N TYR A 197 16.74 17.17 -10.57
CA TYR A 197 16.20 15.82 -10.39
C TYR A 197 16.44 14.92 -11.62
N LEU A 198 16.15 15.42 -12.83
CA LEU A 198 16.37 14.65 -14.06
C LEU A 198 17.86 14.29 -14.24
N ARG A 199 18.77 15.18 -13.81
CA ARG A 199 20.20 14.91 -13.75
C ARG A 199 20.55 13.85 -12.68
N LEU A 200 19.96 13.94 -11.48
CA LEU A 200 20.12 12.94 -10.42
C LEU A 200 19.73 11.54 -10.92
N TYR A 201 18.57 11.46 -11.57
CA TYR A 201 18.04 10.26 -12.20
C TYR A 201 19.00 9.70 -13.26
N GLU A 202 19.41 10.52 -14.22
CA GLU A 202 20.28 10.05 -15.30
C GLU A 202 21.61 9.51 -14.79
N VAL A 203 22.24 10.20 -13.84
CA VAL A 203 23.50 9.75 -13.23
C VAL A 203 23.30 8.40 -12.53
N ALA A 204 22.25 8.25 -11.72
CA ALA A 204 21.96 7.00 -11.03
C ALA A 204 21.62 5.86 -12.00
N ALA A 205 20.72 6.09 -12.96
CA ALA A 205 20.30 5.09 -13.93
C ALA A 205 21.46 4.57 -14.79
N ARG A 206 22.35 5.47 -15.24
CA ARG A 206 23.56 5.06 -15.97
C ARG A 206 24.55 4.31 -15.08
N ALA A 207 24.71 4.70 -13.82
CA ALA A 207 25.57 4.00 -12.87
C ALA A 207 25.09 2.56 -12.61
N VAL A 208 23.80 2.37 -12.30
CA VAL A 208 23.20 1.03 -12.09
C VAL A 208 23.35 0.17 -13.34
N LYS A 209 22.90 0.66 -14.50
CA LYS A 209 22.93 -0.10 -15.75
C LYS A 209 24.34 -0.37 -16.28
N GLY A 210 25.31 0.48 -15.93
CA GLY A 210 26.72 0.26 -16.23
C GLY A 210 27.33 -0.91 -15.46
N VAL A 211 26.78 -1.25 -14.30
CA VAL A 211 27.21 -2.42 -13.50
C VAL A 211 26.45 -3.68 -13.94
N ASP A 212 25.13 -3.62 -14.09
CA ASP A 212 24.32 -4.73 -14.57
C ASP A 212 23.07 -4.22 -15.31
N PRO A 213 22.96 -4.45 -16.64
CA PRO A 213 21.82 -3.93 -17.41
C PRO A 213 20.48 -4.59 -17.05
N ARG A 214 20.50 -5.71 -16.31
CA ARG A 214 19.30 -6.45 -15.90
C ARG A 214 18.56 -5.80 -14.73
N ILE A 215 19.25 -5.04 -13.88
CA ILE A 215 18.66 -4.40 -12.69
C ILE A 215 17.67 -3.31 -13.14
N PRO A 216 16.38 -3.40 -12.78
CA PRO A 216 15.40 -2.35 -13.08
C PRO A 216 15.70 -1.04 -12.36
N VAL A 217 15.63 0.09 -13.08
CA VAL A 217 15.73 1.45 -12.52
C VAL A 217 14.55 2.33 -12.93
N GLY A 218 14.07 3.15 -12.00
CA GLY A 218 12.86 3.96 -12.20
C GLY A 218 12.73 5.16 -11.26
N GLY A 219 11.70 5.97 -11.55
CA GLY A 219 11.38 7.26 -10.92
C GLY A 219 10.12 7.86 -11.58
N PRO A 220 9.68 9.09 -11.29
CA PRO A 220 10.40 10.09 -10.50
C PRO A 220 10.16 10.03 -8.99
N SER A 221 9.44 9.02 -8.49
CA SER A 221 9.03 8.90 -7.08
C SER A 221 8.25 10.13 -6.59
N SER A 222 7.59 10.83 -7.49
CA SER A 222 7.00 12.14 -7.23
C SER A 222 5.71 12.06 -6.43
N ALA A 223 5.39 13.11 -5.68
CA ALA A 223 4.05 13.32 -5.14
C ALA A 223 3.04 13.60 -6.28
N ALA A 224 1.83 13.04 -6.16
CA ALA A 224 0.65 13.33 -6.99
C ALA A 224 0.86 13.19 -8.52
N ALA A 225 1.53 12.12 -8.97
CA ALA A 225 1.86 11.88 -10.39
C ALA A 225 2.67 12.99 -11.07
N GLY A 226 3.29 13.87 -10.28
CA GLY A 226 4.10 14.98 -10.81
C GLY A 226 5.28 14.47 -11.65
N TRP A 227 5.71 15.22 -12.65
CA TRP A 227 7.00 14.99 -13.33
C TRP A 227 7.18 13.64 -14.07
N VAL A 228 6.24 12.69 -14.00
CA VAL A 228 6.32 11.40 -14.71
C VAL A 228 6.52 11.61 -16.21
N GLY A 229 5.71 12.48 -16.82
CA GLY A 229 5.85 12.84 -18.23
C GLY A 229 7.17 13.54 -18.55
N ALA A 230 7.69 14.37 -17.64
CA ALA A 230 8.97 15.05 -17.82
C ALA A 230 10.14 14.06 -17.78
N LEU A 231 10.09 13.07 -16.89
CA LEU A 231 11.07 11.99 -16.82
C LEU A 231 11.07 11.15 -18.09
N LEU A 232 9.90 10.71 -18.55
CA LEU A 232 9.80 9.91 -19.78
C LEU A 232 10.31 10.68 -21.00
N GLU A 233 10.02 11.97 -21.09
CA GLU A 233 10.54 12.83 -22.17
C GLU A 233 12.07 12.99 -22.09
N HIS A 234 12.63 13.20 -20.89
CA HIS A 234 14.08 13.24 -20.67
C HIS A 234 14.74 11.93 -21.10
N CYS A 235 14.16 10.79 -20.71
CA CYS A 235 14.66 9.47 -21.06
C CYS A 235 14.59 9.20 -22.56
N ARG A 236 13.52 9.67 -23.22
CA ARG A 236 13.35 9.58 -24.67
C ARG A 236 14.39 10.42 -25.40
N ALA A 237 14.59 11.67 -25.00
CA ALA A 237 15.47 12.61 -25.67
C ALA A 237 16.97 12.33 -25.46
N GLY A 238 17.35 11.88 -24.26
CA GLY A 238 18.74 11.61 -23.87
C GLY A 238 19.16 10.13 -23.91
N GLU A 239 18.29 9.24 -24.41
CA GLU A 239 18.49 7.79 -24.38
C GLU A 239 18.85 7.27 -22.98
N VAL A 240 18.21 7.82 -21.95
CA VAL A 240 18.44 7.42 -20.56
C VAL A 240 17.64 6.14 -20.26
N PRO A 241 18.23 5.12 -19.61
CA PRO A 241 17.50 3.92 -19.20
C PRO A 241 16.35 4.25 -18.25
N VAL A 242 15.24 3.52 -18.40
CA VAL A 242 14.05 3.56 -17.55
C VAL A 242 13.30 2.25 -17.77
N ASP A 243 13.04 1.52 -16.68
CA ASP A 243 12.36 0.22 -16.70
C ASP A 243 10.98 0.28 -16.02
N PHE A 244 10.79 1.27 -15.15
CA PHE A 244 9.51 1.57 -14.52
C PHE A 244 9.39 3.06 -14.22
N VAL A 245 8.15 3.54 -14.15
CA VAL A 245 7.82 4.83 -13.55
C VAL A 245 7.27 4.63 -12.15
N SER A 246 7.64 5.51 -11.22
CA SER A 246 7.15 5.50 -9.85
C SER A 246 6.62 6.86 -9.39
N THR A 247 5.59 6.84 -8.55
CA THR A 247 4.94 8.06 -8.02
C THR A 247 3.96 7.72 -6.89
N HIS A 248 3.47 8.73 -6.17
CA HIS A 248 2.56 8.56 -5.04
C HIS A 248 1.25 9.32 -5.22
N THR A 249 0.21 8.87 -4.53
CA THR A 249 -1.00 9.66 -4.33
C THR A 249 -1.70 9.23 -3.05
N TYR A 250 -2.40 10.17 -2.41
CA TYR A 250 -3.12 9.93 -1.17
C TYR A 250 -4.54 10.48 -1.24
N GLY A 251 -5.47 9.80 -0.59
CA GLY A 251 -6.88 10.22 -0.50
C GLY A 251 -7.65 10.14 -1.82
N ASN A 252 -7.04 9.59 -2.87
CA ASN A 252 -7.67 9.36 -4.17
C ASN A 252 -7.25 8.00 -4.75
N ALA A 253 -8.03 7.49 -5.71
CA ALA A 253 -7.61 6.35 -6.53
C ALA A 253 -6.38 6.74 -7.40
N PRO A 254 -5.46 5.80 -7.69
CA PRO A 254 -4.34 6.06 -8.60
C PRO A 254 -4.83 6.47 -9.98
N LEU A 255 -4.10 7.40 -10.61
CA LEU A 255 -4.35 7.80 -12.00
C LEU A 255 -3.87 6.70 -12.96
N ASP A 256 -4.53 6.59 -14.12
CA ASP A 256 -4.05 5.70 -15.19
C ASP A 256 -2.90 6.37 -15.94
N LEU A 257 -1.68 5.86 -15.72
CA LEU A 257 -0.46 6.31 -16.39
C LEU A 257 -0.13 5.47 -17.63
N ARG A 258 -0.91 4.42 -17.94
CA ARG A 258 -0.67 3.53 -19.07
C ARG A 258 -0.63 4.24 -20.42
N PRO A 259 -1.44 5.28 -20.69
CA PRO A 259 -1.31 6.06 -21.92
C PRO A 259 0.08 6.71 -22.08
N LEU A 260 0.69 7.18 -20.98
CA LEU A 260 2.02 7.80 -21.02
C LEU A 260 3.12 6.76 -21.27
N THR A 261 3.11 5.64 -20.55
CA THR A 261 4.11 4.58 -20.69
C THR A 261 4.03 3.90 -22.06
N ARG A 262 2.82 3.67 -22.58
CA ARG A 262 2.62 3.11 -23.92
C ARG A 262 3.12 4.06 -25.00
N SER A 263 2.80 5.34 -24.89
CA SER A 263 3.32 6.36 -25.82
C SER A 263 4.85 6.36 -25.83
N PHE A 264 5.50 6.30 -24.67
CA PHE A 264 6.96 6.19 -24.59
C PHE A 264 7.50 4.94 -25.32
N ALA A 265 6.88 3.77 -25.10
CA ALA A 265 7.26 2.52 -25.76
C ALA A 265 7.14 2.60 -27.29
N GLU A 266 6.02 3.12 -27.78
CA GLU A 266 5.73 3.27 -29.21
C GLU A 266 6.72 4.23 -29.90
N HIS A 267 7.07 5.34 -29.26
CA HIS A 267 8.00 6.32 -29.84
C HIS A 267 9.47 5.89 -29.81
N THR A 268 9.86 5.07 -28.83
CA THR A 268 11.26 4.65 -28.65
C THR A 268 11.58 3.26 -29.19
N GLY A 269 10.56 2.41 -29.36
CA GLY A 269 10.73 0.98 -29.63
C GLY A 269 11.27 0.18 -28.43
N ARG A 270 11.37 0.79 -27.25
CA ARG A 270 11.80 0.15 -26.00
C ARG A 270 10.61 -0.53 -25.29
N PRO A 271 10.85 -1.49 -24.38
CA PRO A 271 9.79 -2.05 -23.56
C PRO A 271 9.00 -0.97 -22.83
N GLU A 272 7.69 -1.19 -22.69
CA GLU A 272 6.83 -0.31 -21.91
C GLU A 272 7.25 -0.32 -20.43
N PRO A 273 7.55 0.84 -19.82
CA PRO A 273 7.87 0.90 -18.41
C PRO A 273 6.72 0.39 -17.55
N ARG A 274 7.02 -0.38 -16.51
CA ARG A 274 6.03 -0.71 -15.47
C ARG A 274 5.56 0.56 -14.76
N ILE A 275 4.36 0.53 -14.20
CA ILE A 275 3.81 1.62 -13.38
C ILE A 275 3.79 1.13 -11.92
N LEU A 276 4.56 1.78 -11.06
CA LEU A 276 4.62 1.46 -9.63
C LEU A 276 4.14 2.66 -8.81
N TRP A 277 2.98 2.55 -8.18
CA TRP A 277 2.63 3.50 -7.13
C TRP A 277 3.33 3.05 -5.85
N THR A 278 4.51 3.61 -5.56
CA THR A 278 5.41 3.17 -4.49
C THR A 278 5.02 3.68 -3.11
N GLU A 279 4.09 4.64 -3.05
CA GLU A 279 3.31 4.97 -1.88
C GLU A 279 1.86 5.30 -2.25
N TRP A 280 0.94 4.77 -1.47
CA TRP A 280 -0.47 5.07 -1.58
C TRP A 280 -1.18 4.85 -0.25
N GLY A 281 -2.18 5.68 0.03
CA GLY A 281 -2.94 5.55 1.26
C GLY A 281 -4.17 6.45 1.31
N VAL A 282 -4.84 6.40 2.46
CA VAL A 282 -6.10 7.13 2.68
C VAL A 282 -5.87 8.63 2.90
N THR A 283 -4.71 8.99 3.44
CA THR A 283 -4.32 10.36 3.74
C THR A 283 -2.79 10.44 3.81
N PRO A 284 -2.17 11.56 3.38
CA PRO A 284 -0.73 11.77 3.56
C PRO A 284 -0.40 12.31 4.96
N THR A 285 -1.41 12.47 5.84
CA THR A 285 -1.22 13.06 7.17
C THR A 285 -1.02 11.96 8.21
N HIS A 286 0.21 11.89 8.73
CA HIS A 286 0.51 11.08 9.90
C HIS A 286 -0.32 11.59 11.10
N PHE A 287 -0.68 10.70 12.02
CA PHE A 287 -1.54 10.99 13.17
C PHE A 287 -2.99 11.38 12.85
N HIS A 288 -3.44 11.24 11.61
CA HIS A 288 -4.84 11.48 11.30
C HIS A 288 -5.70 10.27 11.69
N ARG A 289 -6.67 10.47 12.58
CA ARG A 289 -7.53 9.41 13.15
C ARG A 289 -8.16 8.45 12.13
N VAL A 290 -8.40 8.91 10.89
CA VAL A 290 -8.96 8.07 9.80
C VAL A 290 -8.17 6.79 9.57
N ASN A 291 -6.87 6.81 9.82
CA ASN A 291 -6.00 5.67 9.62
C ASN A 291 -6.38 4.48 10.53
N ASP A 292 -6.97 4.74 11.69
CA ASP A 292 -7.36 3.69 12.63
C ASP A 292 -8.82 3.26 12.49
N THR A 293 -9.62 3.98 11.68
CA THR A 293 -11.06 3.70 11.57
C THR A 293 -11.41 2.73 10.45
N VAL A 294 -12.60 2.14 10.58
CA VAL A 294 -13.21 1.30 9.54
C VAL A 294 -13.44 2.07 8.25
N PHE A 295 -13.62 3.40 8.31
CA PHE A 295 -13.85 4.25 7.14
C PHE A 295 -12.76 4.10 6.06
N ALA A 296 -11.51 3.91 6.48
CA ALA A 296 -10.38 3.75 5.59
C ALA A 296 -10.35 2.38 4.87
N ALA A 297 -11.06 1.37 5.38
CA ALA A 297 -11.02 0.00 4.84
C ALA A 297 -11.78 -0.14 3.50
N PRO A 298 -13.03 0.34 3.32
CA PRO A 298 -13.67 0.41 2.00
C PRO A 298 -12.91 1.30 1.00
N PHE A 299 -12.28 2.38 1.47
CA PHE A 299 -11.45 3.23 0.60
C PHE A 299 -10.22 2.45 0.08
N LEU A 300 -9.58 1.63 0.92
CA LEU A 300 -8.52 0.72 0.51
C LEU A 300 -8.99 -0.19 -0.63
N LEU A 301 -10.13 -0.85 -0.46
CA LEU A 301 -10.69 -1.76 -1.48
C LEU A 301 -11.00 -1.05 -2.80
N ARG A 302 -11.57 0.17 -2.75
CA ARG A 302 -11.80 1.00 -3.93
C ARG A 302 -10.51 1.26 -4.70
N GLY A 303 -9.45 1.71 -4.00
CA GLY A 303 -8.16 1.97 -4.62
C GLY A 303 -7.58 0.72 -5.28
N MET A 304 -7.56 -0.41 -4.55
CA MET A 304 -7.05 -1.68 -5.07
C MET A 304 -7.86 -2.19 -6.27
N LYS A 305 -9.20 -2.09 -6.25
CA LYS A 305 -10.05 -2.44 -7.40
C LYS A 305 -9.73 -1.58 -8.62
N SER A 306 -9.55 -0.26 -8.44
CA SER A 306 -9.23 0.66 -9.54
C SER A 306 -7.83 0.43 -10.14
N ALA A 307 -6.91 -0.11 -9.35
CA ALA A 307 -5.54 -0.40 -9.74
C ALA A 307 -5.39 -1.65 -10.61
N LEU A 308 -6.35 -2.59 -10.52
CA LEU A 308 -6.27 -3.91 -11.17
C LEU A 308 -5.95 -3.85 -12.67
N ASP A 309 -6.43 -2.83 -13.38
CA ASP A 309 -6.29 -2.74 -14.83
C ASP A 309 -5.36 -1.59 -15.28
N THR A 310 -4.83 -0.79 -14.34
CA THR A 310 -4.16 0.48 -14.65
C THR A 310 -2.72 0.56 -14.18
N THR A 311 -2.30 -0.29 -13.24
CA THR A 311 -0.95 -0.27 -12.66
C THR A 311 -0.38 -1.66 -12.45
N ASP A 312 0.95 -1.74 -12.33
CA ASP A 312 1.68 -2.99 -12.04
C ASP A 312 1.97 -3.15 -10.54
N CYS A 313 1.79 -2.09 -9.75
CA CYS A 313 1.90 -2.08 -8.30
C CYS A 313 1.11 -0.91 -7.69
N LEU A 314 0.47 -1.15 -6.53
CA LEU A 314 -0.09 -0.14 -5.64
C LEU A 314 0.34 -0.47 -4.21
N ALA A 315 1.46 0.12 -3.78
CA ALA A 315 2.08 -0.13 -2.49
C ALA A 315 1.38 0.70 -1.40
N TYR A 316 0.83 0.02 -0.40
CA TYR A 316 0.20 0.70 0.73
C TYR A 316 1.28 1.27 1.68
N TRP A 317 1.19 2.54 2.02
CA TRP A 317 2.04 3.19 3.03
C TRP A 317 1.31 3.17 4.39
N VAL A 318 1.67 2.32 5.37
CA VAL A 318 2.79 1.37 5.49
C VAL A 318 2.40 0.07 6.20
N ALA A 319 3.33 -0.89 6.31
CA ALA A 319 3.17 -2.14 7.05
C ALA A 319 2.82 -1.95 8.55
N SER A 320 3.52 -1.06 9.26
CA SER A 320 3.48 -0.97 10.73
C SER A 320 3.55 0.47 11.26
N ASP A 321 2.97 0.70 12.44
CA ASP A 321 3.12 1.93 13.22
C ASP A 321 4.47 1.99 13.99
N GLN A 322 5.35 1.00 13.85
CA GLN A 322 6.77 1.17 14.18
C GLN A 322 7.38 2.17 13.18
N PHE A 323 7.19 3.46 13.46
CA PHE A 323 7.36 4.59 12.55
C PHE A 323 7.79 5.84 13.34
N GLU A 324 8.70 6.65 12.81
CA GLU A 324 9.31 7.77 13.55
C GLU A 324 9.53 9.06 12.77
N GLU A 325 9.18 9.14 11.48
CA GLU A 325 9.37 10.36 10.65
C GLU A 325 8.93 11.67 11.30
N GLN A 326 7.77 11.67 11.98
CA GLN A 326 7.20 12.84 12.69
C GLN A 326 7.23 12.65 14.22
N GLY A 327 8.12 11.78 14.70
CA GLY A 327 8.20 11.32 16.07
C GLY A 327 7.48 10.00 16.29
N TRP A 328 7.90 9.30 17.35
CA TRP A 328 7.34 8.03 17.77
C TRP A 328 5.87 8.15 18.20
N ALA A 329 5.13 7.05 18.02
CA ALA A 329 3.75 6.92 18.48
C ALA A 329 3.59 7.34 19.96
N PRO A 330 2.64 8.24 20.30
CA PRO A 330 2.42 8.65 21.68
C PRO A 330 1.51 7.69 22.47
N GLU A 331 0.70 6.88 21.78
CA GLU A 331 -0.29 5.95 22.32
C GLU A 331 -0.60 4.82 21.32
N LEU A 332 -1.35 3.79 21.72
CA LEU A 332 -1.61 2.62 20.85
C LEU A 332 -2.29 3.01 19.52
N LEU A 333 -3.39 3.76 19.58
CA LEU A 333 -4.14 4.22 18.41
C LEU A 333 -4.04 5.74 18.33
N HIS A 334 -3.15 6.20 17.46
CA HIS A 334 -2.74 7.60 17.34
C HIS A 334 -2.97 8.15 15.92
N GLY A 335 -3.65 7.40 15.04
CA GLY A 335 -3.81 7.75 13.63
C GLY A 335 -2.57 7.46 12.77
N GLY A 336 -1.72 6.51 13.19
CA GLY A 336 -0.50 6.10 12.48
C GLY A 336 -0.77 5.47 11.12
N PHE A 337 0.18 5.59 10.19
CA PHE A 337 0.02 5.08 8.82
C PHE A 337 -0.11 3.56 8.74
N GLY A 338 0.43 2.81 9.71
CA GLY A 338 0.55 1.37 9.69
C GLY A 338 -0.76 0.63 9.50
N LEU A 339 -0.71 -0.46 8.73
CA LEU A 339 -1.77 -1.47 8.70
C LEU A 339 -1.82 -2.25 10.01
N LEU A 340 -0.67 -2.38 10.68
CA LEU A 340 -0.50 -2.92 12.03
C LEU A 340 -0.21 -1.80 13.03
N THR A 341 -0.70 -1.94 14.26
CA THR A 341 -0.33 -1.06 15.38
C THR A 341 1.10 -1.37 15.87
N VAL A 342 1.63 -0.52 16.76
CA VAL A 342 2.67 -0.96 17.72
C VAL A 342 2.12 -2.18 18.48
N GLY A 343 2.90 -3.25 18.62
CA GLY A 343 2.42 -4.54 19.13
C GLY A 343 1.69 -5.43 18.11
N ASN A 344 1.75 -5.10 16.82
CA ASN A 344 1.31 -5.94 15.69
C ASN A 344 -0.17 -6.36 15.67
N LEU A 345 -1.07 -5.49 16.17
CA LEU A 345 -2.51 -5.71 16.07
C LEU A 345 -3.06 -5.20 14.73
N ARG A 346 -4.00 -5.92 14.13
CA ARG A 346 -4.49 -5.63 12.78
C ARG A 346 -5.58 -4.56 12.79
N LYS A 347 -5.31 -3.45 12.11
CA LYS A 347 -6.30 -2.38 11.89
C LYS A 347 -7.33 -2.79 10.83
N PRO A 348 -8.50 -2.13 10.73
CA PRO A 348 -9.51 -2.45 9.71
C PRO A 348 -8.97 -2.51 8.27
N ARG A 349 -8.00 -1.65 7.94
CA ARG A 349 -7.33 -1.65 6.63
C ARG A 349 -6.52 -2.91 6.36
N PHE A 350 -5.85 -3.47 7.38
CA PHE A 350 -5.18 -4.76 7.25
C PHE A 350 -6.19 -5.84 6.84
N TRP A 351 -7.33 -5.92 7.53
CA TRP A 351 -8.35 -6.91 7.22
C TRP A 351 -8.94 -6.75 5.82
N ALA A 352 -9.11 -5.53 5.33
CA ALA A 352 -9.50 -5.29 3.94
C ALA A 352 -8.48 -5.88 2.95
N LEU A 353 -7.20 -5.64 3.19
CA LEU A 353 -6.12 -6.16 2.35
C LEU A 353 -5.96 -7.69 2.46
N ALA A 354 -6.16 -8.25 3.65
CA ALA A 354 -6.20 -9.69 3.88
C ALA A 354 -7.39 -10.36 3.17
N LEU A 355 -8.55 -9.71 3.14
CA LEU A 355 -9.72 -10.19 2.39
C LEU A 355 -9.48 -10.20 0.87
N LEU A 356 -8.83 -9.16 0.32
CA LEU A 356 -8.37 -9.15 -1.08
C LEU A 356 -7.39 -10.29 -1.35
N SER A 357 -6.43 -10.47 -0.44
CA SER A 357 -5.43 -11.54 -0.53
C SER A 357 -6.01 -12.93 -0.28
N GLY A 358 -7.22 -13.03 0.26
CA GLY A 358 -7.95 -14.28 0.41
C GLY A 358 -8.70 -14.72 -0.85
N LEU A 359 -8.84 -13.85 -1.85
CA LEU A 359 -9.49 -14.16 -3.12
C LEU A 359 -8.65 -15.19 -3.90
N ALA A 360 -9.33 -16.19 -4.46
CA ALA A 360 -8.70 -17.27 -5.20
C ALA A 360 -9.24 -17.39 -6.63
N GLY A 361 -8.41 -17.94 -7.52
CA GLY A 361 -8.77 -18.16 -8.92
C GLY A 361 -8.70 -16.87 -9.75
N GLY A 362 -9.61 -16.72 -10.71
CA GLY A 362 -9.63 -15.55 -11.58
C GLY A 362 -10.86 -14.68 -11.38
N ARG A 363 -10.76 -13.41 -11.78
CA ARG A 363 -11.85 -12.43 -11.70
C ARG A 363 -13.00 -12.83 -12.60
N VAL A 364 -14.21 -12.69 -12.09
CA VAL A 364 -15.44 -12.83 -12.87
C VAL A 364 -16.25 -11.54 -12.83
N PRO A 365 -17.11 -11.27 -13.83
CA PRO A 365 -17.93 -10.07 -13.84
C PRO A 365 -18.80 -9.95 -12.59
N ALA A 366 -18.75 -8.80 -11.95
CA ALA A 366 -19.60 -8.41 -10.83
C ALA A 366 -20.14 -7.00 -11.09
N ALA A 367 -21.45 -6.86 -11.23
CA ALA A 367 -22.11 -5.58 -11.49
C ALA A 367 -22.93 -5.13 -10.28
N VAL A 368 -22.74 -3.89 -9.84
CA VAL A 368 -23.55 -3.30 -8.76
C VAL A 368 -24.62 -2.38 -9.35
N THR A 369 -25.85 -2.50 -8.86
CA THR A 369 -27.00 -1.66 -9.25
C THR A 369 -27.83 -1.27 -8.02
N GLY A 370 -28.72 -0.29 -8.17
CA GLY A 370 -29.56 0.20 -7.08
C GLY A 370 -28.94 1.37 -6.31
N ASP A 371 -29.35 1.55 -5.07
CA ASP A 371 -29.00 2.73 -4.26
C ASP A 371 -27.51 2.72 -3.85
N GLY A 372 -26.78 3.78 -4.22
CA GLY A 372 -25.36 3.92 -3.94
C GLY A 372 -24.43 3.06 -4.79
N ALA A 373 -24.93 2.37 -5.83
CA ALA A 373 -24.12 1.54 -6.70
C ALA A 373 -22.97 2.31 -7.37
N GLU A 374 -21.77 1.75 -7.35
CA GLU A 374 -20.49 2.28 -7.87
C GLU A 374 -20.05 3.63 -7.27
N ALA A 375 -20.90 4.30 -6.50
CA ALA A 375 -20.58 5.53 -5.76
C ALA A 375 -20.20 5.24 -4.30
N MET A 376 -20.89 4.30 -3.67
CA MET A 376 -20.64 3.84 -2.30
C MET A 376 -20.49 2.32 -2.20
N VAL A 377 -21.43 1.60 -2.84
CA VAL A 377 -21.44 0.14 -2.86
C VAL A 377 -20.71 -0.35 -4.10
N GLU A 378 -19.68 -1.14 -3.88
CA GLU A 378 -18.88 -1.74 -4.93
C GLU A 378 -18.60 -3.21 -4.59
N ALA A 379 -18.25 -3.98 -5.61
CA ALA A 379 -17.91 -5.39 -5.44
C ALA A 379 -16.73 -5.82 -6.34
N LEU A 380 -16.09 -6.90 -5.92
CA LEU A 380 -15.13 -7.69 -6.68
C LEU A 380 -15.45 -9.17 -6.46
N ALA A 381 -15.40 -9.98 -7.52
CA ALA A 381 -15.67 -11.41 -7.42
C ALA A 381 -14.62 -12.26 -8.15
N THR A 382 -14.34 -13.43 -7.59
CA THR A 382 -13.43 -14.41 -8.19
C THR A 382 -14.03 -15.80 -8.14
N THR A 383 -13.58 -16.68 -9.05
CA THR A 383 -14.04 -18.06 -9.11
C THR A 383 -12.87 -19.02 -9.28
N THR A 384 -13.00 -20.19 -8.64
CA THR A 384 -12.22 -21.41 -8.90
C THR A 384 -13.18 -22.52 -9.35
N GLU A 385 -12.68 -23.74 -9.56
CA GLU A 385 -13.54 -24.89 -9.87
C GLU A 385 -14.55 -25.22 -8.74
N SER A 386 -14.26 -24.84 -7.50
CA SER A 386 -15.05 -25.24 -6.32
C SER A 386 -15.50 -24.07 -5.45
N THR A 387 -14.98 -22.86 -5.66
CA THR A 387 -15.29 -21.70 -4.82
C THR A 387 -15.68 -20.50 -5.66
N VAL A 388 -16.67 -19.74 -5.21
CA VAL A 388 -16.93 -18.38 -5.67
C VAL A 388 -16.79 -17.44 -4.49
N ASP A 389 -15.92 -16.44 -4.63
CA ASP A 389 -15.73 -15.37 -3.66
C ASP A 389 -16.38 -14.09 -4.17
N VAL A 390 -17.13 -13.42 -3.30
CA VAL A 390 -17.72 -12.11 -3.57
C VAL A 390 -17.37 -11.17 -2.42
N LEU A 391 -16.54 -10.18 -2.70
CA LEU A 391 -16.19 -9.11 -1.77
C LEU A 391 -17.04 -7.88 -2.12
N VAL A 392 -17.85 -7.40 -1.18
CA VAL A 392 -18.72 -6.23 -1.33
C VAL A 392 -18.42 -5.25 -0.21
N TRP A 393 -18.34 -3.96 -0.52
CA TRP A 393 -18.10 -2.92 0.48
C TRP A 393 -18.99 -1.71 0.27
N ASN A 394 -19.24 -0.96 1.34
CA ASN A 394 -20.00 0.28 1.37
C ASN A 394 -19.16 1.35 2.07
N GLY A 395 -18.78 2.40 1.33
CA GLY A 395 -18.01 3.52 1.86
C GLY A 395 -18.28 4.80 1.08
N THR A 396 -18.29 5.94 1.78
CA THR A 396 -18.40 7.27 1.17
C THR A 396 -17.05 7.97 1.15
N LEU A 397 -16.91 8.99 0.30
CA LEU A 397 -15.77 9.92 0.32
C LEU A 397 -16.01 11.11 1.27
N ASP A 398 -17.21 11.25 1.82
CA ASP A 398 -17.54 12.29 2.81
C ASP A 398 -16.91 11.97 4.18
N GLN A 399 -15.74 12.54 4.43
CA GLN A 399 -15.00 12.37 5.69
C GLN A 399 -15.76 12.89 6.92
N SER A 400 -16.80 13.71 6.77
CA SER A 400 -17.68 14.07 7.90
C SER A 400 -18.44 12.86 8.46
N LYS A 401 -18.43 11.72 7.74
CA LYS A 401 -19.04 10.44 8.13
C LYS A 401 -18.02 9.39 8.56
N ILE A 402 -16.83 9.81 8.97
CA ILE A 402 -15.75 8.92 9.45
C ILE A 402 -16.19 7.93 10.55
N ASP A 403 -17.14 8.32 11.40
CA ASP A 403 -17.70 7.48 12.48
C ASP A 403 -18.88 6.61 12.03
N GLY A 404 -19.17 6.60 10.73
CA GLY A 404 -20.32 5.93 10.14
C GLY A 404 -21.58 6.80 10.08
N CYS A 405 -22.52 6.35 9.25
CA CYS A 405 -23.80 7.03 9.07
C CYS A 405 -24.90 6.01 8.76
N PRO A 406 -25.78 5.69 9.73
CA PRO A 406 -26.84 4.69 9.53
C PRO A 406 -27.78 4.99 8.35
N ALA A 407 -27.96 6.26 7.98
CA ALA A 407 -28.72 6.64 6.79
C ALA A 407 -28.06 6.18 5.46
N LEU A 408 -26.78 5.86 5.50
CA LEU A 408 -25.99 5.33 4.39
C LEU A 408 -25.79 3.81 4.46
N ASP A 409 -26.37 3.14 5.46
CA ASP A 409 -26.42 1.68 5.51
C ASP A 409 -27.23 1.14 4.32
N ARG A 410 -26.86 -0.04 3.84
CA ARG A 410 -27.52 -0.70 2.71
C ARG A 410 -27.82 -2.15 3.06
N THR A 411 -28.96 -2.63 2.55
CA THR A 411 -29.20 -4.07 2.40
C THR A 411 -28.77 -4.44 0.98
N VAL A 412 -27.93 -5.46 0.83
CA VAL A 412 -27.40 -5.88 -0.47
C VAL A 412 -27.90 -7.27 -0.83
N ASP A 413 -28.55 -7.37 -1.99
CA ASP A 413 -28.91 -8.65 -2.60
C ASP A 413 -27.78 -9.10 -3.53
N VAL A 414 -27.04 -10.14 -3.11
CA VAL A 414 -25.95 -10.74 -3.88
C VAL A 414 -26.48 -11.96 -4.62
N GLU A 415 -26.50 -11.89 -5.94
CA GLU A 415 -26.89 -12.98 -6.82
C GLU A 415 -25.66 -13.52 -7.55
N VAL A 416 -25.41 -14.81 -7.42
CA VAL A 416 -24.33 -15.53 -8.10
C VAL A 416 -24.95 -16.50 -9.08
N SER A 417 -24.81 -16.21 -10.38
CA SER A 417 -25.27 -17.03 -11.50
C SER A 417 -24.12 -17.86 -12.08
N GLY A 418 -24.43 -18.84 -12.93
CA GLY A 418 -23.42 -19.70 -13.57
C GLY A 418 -22.80 -20.74 -12.65
N LEU A 419 -23.42 -21.02 -11.49
CA LEU A 419 -22.97 -22.06 -10.57
C LEU A 419 -23.21 -23.45 -11.16
N THR A 420 -22.33 -24.40 -10.87
CA THR A 420 -22.62 -25.79 -11.20
C THR A 420 -23.73 -26.30 -10.27
N PRO A 421 -24.75 -27.04 -10.76
CA PRO A 421 -25.77 -27.59 -9.90
C PRO A 421 -25.21 -28.40 -8.72
N GLY A 422 -25.76 -28.19 -7.54
CA GLY A 422 -25.34 -28.86 -6.32
C GLY A 422 -25.59 -28.05 -5.05
N THR A 423 -24.94 -28.48 -3.97
CA THR A 423 -25.02 -27.83 -2.65
C THR A 423 -23.75 -27.03 -2.39
N TYR A 424 -23.93 -25.76 -2.01
CA TYR A 424 -22.85 -24.87 -1.61
C TYR A 424 -22.97 -24.54 -0.13
N GLU A 425 -21.83 -24.46 0.54
CA GLU A 425 -21.74 -23.82 1.86
C GLU A 425 -21.40 -22.36 1.72
N LEU A 426 -22.15 -21.53 2.44
CA LEU A 426 -21.98 -20.09 2.42
C LEU A 426 -21.36 -19.64 3.75
N THR A 427 -20.21 -18.98 3.64
CA THR A 427 -19.55 -18.33 4.77
C THR A 427 -19.36 -16.84 4.50
N SER A 428 -19.27 -16.05 5.57
CA SER A 428 -19.07 -14.61 5.48
C SER A 428 -18.02 -14.12 6.48
N ARG A 429 -17.30 -13.06 6.11
CA ARG A 429 -16.44 -12.28 7.01
C ARG A 429 -16.85 -10.82 6.94
N ARG A 430 -16.65 -10.10 8.04
CA ARG A 430 -17.04 -8.69 8.18
C ARG A 430 -15.90 -7.82 8.66
N VAL A 431 -15.81 -6.64 8.07
CA VAL A 431 -15.10 -5.51 8.65
C VAL A 431 -16.08 -4.36 8.75
N ASP A 432 -16.49 -4.01 9.96
CA ASP A 432 -17.43 -2.93 10.27
C ASP A 432 -17.18 -2.42 11.69
N GLU A 433 -18.01 -1.52 12.21
CA GLU A 433 -17.85 -0.98 13.57
C GLU A 433 -17.75 -2.04 14.68
N ARG A 434 -18.26 -3.27 14.45
CA ARG A 434 -18.29 -4.36 15.44
C ARG A 434 -17.43 -5.57 15.07
N HIS A 435 -16.81 -5.61 13.89
CA HIS A 435 -16.06 -6.77 13.40
C HIS A 435 -14.76 -6.33 12.73
N GLY A 436 -13.65 -7.01 13.00
CA GLY A 436 -12.34 -6.66 12.40
C GLY A 436 -11.90 -5.22 12.74
N ASN A 437 -12.27 -4.73 13.93
CA ASN A 437 -12.03 -3.36 14.35
C ASN A 437 -11.35 -3.32 15.71
N ILE A 438 -10.02 -3.32 15.73
CA ILE A 438 -9.26 -3.26 16.98
C ILE A 438 -9.54 -1.96 17.77
N GLY A 439 -9.88 -0.87 17.08
CA GLY A 439 -10.28 0.39 17.72
C GLY A 439 -11.61 0.31 18.46
N ARG A 440 -12.49 -0.64 18.12
CA ARG A 440 -13.67 -0.94 18.93
C ARG A 440 -13.27 -1.68 20.21
N THR A 441 -12.46 -2.74 20.10
CA THR A 441 -11.94 -3.49 21.25
C THR A 441 -11.23 -2.56 22.23
N TRP A 442 -10.41 -1.63 21.72
CA TRP A 442 -9.69 -0.67 22.56
C TRP A 442 -10.61 0.28 23.33
N ARG A 443 -11.68 0.78 22.69
CA ARG A 443 -12.69 1.61 23.36
C ARG A 443 -13.48 0.84 24.41
N ASP A 444 -13.85 -0.41 24.13
CA ASP A 444 -14.59 -1.25 25.09
C ASP A 444 -13.75 -1.61 26.34
N LEU A 445 -12.43 -1.44 26.26
CA LEU A 445 -11.47 -1.60 27.36
C LEU A 445 -11.13 -0.29 28.09
N ASP A 446 -11.87 0.81 27.82
CA ASP A 446 -11.61 2.16 28.33
C ASP A 446 -10.16 2.63 28.06
N GLY A 447 -9.66 2.32 26.87
CA GLY A 447 -8.31 2.61 26.46
C GLY A 447 -8.05 4.09 26.12
N HIS A 448 -6.95 4.66 26.65
CA HIS A 448 -6.61 6.09 26.51
C HIS A 448 -5.15 6.40 26.18
N THR A 449 -4.23 5.44 26.31
CA THR A 449 -2.78 5.64 26.09
C THR A 449 -2.15 4.30 25.68
N TRP A 450 -1.17 3.79 26.41
CA TRP A 450 -0.59 2.46 26.24
C TRP A 450 -1.37 1.41 27.03
N PRO A 451 -1.60 0.21 26.49
CA PRO A 451 -2.34 -0.84 27.19
C PRO A 451 -1.57 -1.38 28.40
N THR A 452 -2.31 -1.69 29.46
CA THR A 452 -1.83 -2.55 30.54
C THR A 452 -1.71 -4.01 30.06
N ASP A 453 -1.00 -4.86 30.81
CA ASP A 453 -0.84 -6.30 30.46
C ASP A 453 -2.19 -7.01 30.21
N THR A 454 -3.19 -6.74 31.05
CA THR A 454 -4.55 -7.30 30.90
C THR A 454 -5.23 -6.79 29.63
N GLN A 455 -5.06 -5.50 29.30
CA GLN A 455 -5.61 -4.94 28.07
C GLN A 455 -4.89 -5.49 26.84
N TRP A 456 -3.56 -5.68 26.88
CA TRP A 456 -2.82 -6.35 25.80
C TRP A 456 -3.34 -7.76 25.51
N GLN A 457 -3.59 -8.55 26.56
CA GLN A 457 -4.17 -9.88 26.41
C GLN A 457 -5.56 -9.82 25.76
N ALA A 458 -6.42 -8.91 26.21
CA ALA A 458 -7.76 -8.73 25.66
C ALA A 458 -7.74 -8.23 24.20
N LEU A 459 -6.83 -7.30 23.87
CA LEU A 459 -6.63 -6.81 22.51
C LEU A 459 -6.19 -7.93 21.56
N ARG A 460 -5.22 -8.76 21.96
CA ARG A 460 -4.77 -9.91 21.17
C ARG A 460 -5.86 -10.95 20.95
N LEU A 461 -6.72 -11.19 21.95
CA LEU A 461 -7.89 -12.06 21.79
C LEU A 461 -8.95 -11.46 20.86
N GLY A 462 -9.08 -10.13 20.85
CA GLY A 462 -10.01 -9.39 20.00
C GLY A 462 -9.51 -9.16 18.56
N ASP A 463 -8.20 -9.33 18.30
CA ASP A 463 -7.58 -9.14 16.99
C ASP A 463 -7.86 -10.33 16.05
N THR A 464 -9.11 -10.50 15.66
CA THR A 464 -9.55 -11.61 14.81
C THR A 464 -10.54 -11.15 13.75
N LEU A 465 -10.55 -11.88 12.63
CA LEU A 465 -11.57 -11.77 11.59
C LEU A 465 -12.46 -13.01 11.59
N GLY A 466 -13.53 -12.95 12.39
CA GLY A 466 -14.47 -14.06 12.56
C GLY A 466 -15.14 -14.50 11.25
N VAL A 467 -15.49 -15.79 11.19
CA VAL A 467 -16.22 -16.40 10.06
C VAL A 467 -17.65 -16.74 10.48
N ASP A 468 -18.62 -16.10 9.84
CA ASP A 468 -20.04 -16.39 10.00
C ASP A 468 -20.44 -17.51 9.03
N TYR A 469 -21.08 -18.57 9.52
CA TYR A 469 -21.72 -19.57 8.66
C TYR A 469 -23.15 -19.12 8.34
N LEU A 470 -23.44 -18.86 7.07
CA LEU A 470 -24.74 -18.36 6.62
C LEU A 470 -25.69 -19.48 6.17
N GLY A 471 -25.21 -20.72 6.12
CA GLY A 471 -26.02 -21.90 5.79
C GLY A 471 -25.59 -22.60 4.51
N ARG A 472 -26.49 -23.44 4.01
CA ARG A 472 -26.34 -24.15 2.73
C ARG A 472 -27.31 -23.61 1.71
N VAL A 473 -26.86 -23.54 0.47
CA VAL A 473 -27.70 -23.20 -0.68
C VAL A 473 -27.67 -24.35 -1.66
N GLU A 474 -28.83 -24.94 -1.91
CA GLU A 474 -29.03 -25.84 -3.04
C GLU A 474 -29.41 -25.01 -4.26
N THR A 475 -28.74 -25.25 -5.38
CA THR A 475 -28.95 -24.47 -6.59
C THR A 475 -28.87 -25.31 -7.85
N THR A 476 -29.66 -24.93 -8.86
CA THR A 476 -29.59 -25.44 -10.23
C THR A 476 -28.80 -24.53 -11.18
N GLY A 477 -28.19 -23.45 -10.67
CA GLY A 477 -27.40 -22.52 -11.49
C GLY A 477 -27.26 -21.11 -10.92
N THR A 478 -28.15 -20.70 -10.01
CA THR A 478 -28.14 -19.38 -9.37
C THR A 478 -28.38 -19.48 -7.87
N ALA A 479 -27.59 -18.75 -7.08
CA ALA A 479 -27.78 -18.59 -5.65
C ALA A 479 -27.97 -17.10 -5.33
N THR A 480 -28.86 -16.79 -4.38
CA THR A 480 -29.06 -15.42 -3.91
C THR A 480 -28.91 -15.38 -2.40
N VAL A 481 -28.17 -14.40 -1.90
CA VAL A 481 -28.07 -14.08 -0.47
C VAL A 481 -28.30 -12.60 -0.25
N THR A 482 -29.14 -12.27 0.72
CA THR A 482 -29.32 -10.90 1.18
C THR A 482 -28.46 -10.67 2.43
N VAL A 483 -27.66 -9.61 2.43
CA VAL A 483 -26.82 -9.25 3.57
C VAL A 483 -26.98 -7.78 3.95
N GLU A 484 -26.87 -7.50 5.25
CA GLU A 484 -26.72 -6.15 5.76
C GLU A 484 -25.27 -5.67 5.56
N LEU A 485 -25.14 -4.44 5.05
CA LEU A 485 -23.87 -3.79 4.74
C LEU A 485 -23.86 -2.35 5.30
N PRO A 486 -23.41 -2.18 6.55
CA PRO A 486 -23.28 -0.86 7.19
C PRO A 486 -22.34 0.08 6.43
N MET A 487 -22.45 1.38 6.68
CA MET A 487 -21.47 2.36 6.21
C MET A 487 -20.69 3.00 7.38
N PRO A 488 -19.35 2.87 7.41
CA PRO A 488 -18.53 2.05 6.51
C PRO A 488 -18.63 0.56 6.82
N GLY A 489 -18.47 -0.29 5.81
CA GLY A 489 -18.53 -1.74 6.02
C GLY A 489 -18.07 -2.58 4.83
N ILE A 490 -17.58 -3.78 5.13
CA ILE A 490 -17.13 -4.79 4.16
C ILE A 490 -17.79 -6.13 4.49
N ARG A 491 -18.27 -6.81 3.45
CA ARG A 491 -18.76 -8.19 3.47
C ARG A 491 -17.97 -9.01 2.46
N SER A 492 -17.23 -9.99 2.95
CA SER A 492 -16.73 -11.10 2.11
C SER A 492 -17.73 -12.25 2.21
N LEU A 493 -18.08 -12.85 1.08
CA LEU A 493 -18.95 -14.02 0.96
C LEU A 493 -18.18 -15.09 0.18
N ARG A 494 -18.15 -16.30 0.70
CA ARG A 494 -17.56 -17.46 0.01
C ARG A 494 -18.58 -18.57 -0.11
N LEU A 495 -18.87 -18.96 -1.36
CA LEU A 495 -19.65 -20.14 -1.70
C LEU A 495 -18.67 -21.27 -2.02
N THR A 496 -18.68 -22.34 -1.22
CA THR A 496 -17.83 -23.53 -1.45
C THR A 496 -18.70 -24.71 -1.84
N ARG A 497 -18.48 -25.26 -3.03
CA ARG A 497 -19.19 -26.44 -3.51
C ARG A 497 -18.79 -27.65 -2.66
N ARG A 498 -19.78 -28.36 -2.14
CA ARG A 498 -19.54 -29.69 -1.54
C ARG A 498 -19.46 -30.71 -2.68
N GLN A 499 -18.41 -31.52 -2.67
CA GLN A 499 -18.27 -32.67 -3.57
C GLN A 499 -19.26 -33.77 -3.18
#